data_AF-A0A524FUU6-F1
#
_entry.id   AF-A0A524FUU6-F1
#
_cell.length_a   1.000
_cell.length_b   1.000
_cell.length_c   1.000
_cell.angle_alpha   90.00
_cell.angle_beta   90.00
_cell.angle_gamma   90.00
#
_symmetry.space_group_name_H-M   'P 1'
#
loop_
_entity.id
_entity.type
_entity.pdbx_description
1 polymer ?
#
loop_
_entity_poly.entity_id
_entity_poly.type
_entity_poly.pdbx_seq_one_letter_code
_entity_poly.pdbx_strand_id
1 'polypeptide(L)'
;MSKTLYDIIDSWTINWDRVSIEITMKQVSDSFNKYKLVFFLLEEIWDALEFIDDPLEFMTEERKIKQIETILSSGMNERAAKYVQLEVTETPELKIAVLNAEETIAEHPSWFEPWEGVTWDAVRRLLSGSK
;
A
#
# COMPACT_ATOMS: atom_id res chain seq x y z
N MET A 1 12.47 6.52 11.32
CA MET A 1 11.61 7.66 11.75
C MET A 1 10.16 7.20 11.68
N SER A 2 9.32 7.52 12.66
CA SER A 2 7.89 7.17 12.63
C SER A 2 7.12 8.20 11.78
N LYS A 3 6.30 7.72 10.85
CA LYS A 3 5.44 8.49 9.95
C LYS A 3 4.10 7.76 9.80
N THR A 4 3.05 8.46 9.40
CA THR A 4 1.81 7.80 8.96
C THR A 4 1.90 7.38 7.50
N LEU A 5 1.05 6.45 7.07
CA LEU A 5 0.90 6.16 5.64
C LEU A 5 0.47 7.40 4.86
N TYR A 6 -0.37 8.26 5.47
CA TYR A 6 -0.74 9.56 4.90
C TYR A 6 0.50 10.41 4.58
N ASP A 7 1.42 10.59 5.53
CA ASP A 7 2.64 11.40 5.31
C ASP A 7 3.52 10.88 4.17
N ILE A 8 3.52 9.56 3.94
CA ILE A 8 4.27 8.95 2.84
C ILE A 8 3.56 9.21 1.50
N ILE A 9 2.26 8.94 1.43
CA ILE A 9 1.49 9.15 0.18
C ILE A 9 1.48 10.64 -0.19
N ASP A 10 1.31 11.53 0.78
CA ASP A 10 1.36 12.99 0.58
C ASP A 10 2.70 13.43 -0.03
N SER A 11 3.81 12.79 0.37
CA SER A 11 5.13 13.11 -0.17
C SER A 11 5.29 12.79 -1.67
N TRP A 12 4.48 11.86 -2.21
CA TRP A 12 4.47 11.54 -3.64
C TRP A 12 3.92 12.70 -4.48
N THR A 13 3.11 13.57 -3.88
CA THR A 13 2.59 14.78 -4.55
C THR A 13 3.67 15.84 -4.76
N ILE A 14 4.78 15.75 -4.01
CA ILE A 14 5.90 16.68 -4.08
C ILE A 14 7.00 16.12 -5.00
N ASN A 15 7.26 14.81 -4.90
CA ASN A 15 8.28 14.14 -5.69
C ASN A 15 7.78 12.77 -6.14
N TRP A 16 7.41 12.67 -7.41
CA TRP A 16 6.91 11.43 -7.99
C TRP A 16 8.05 10.44 -8.31
N ASP A 17 8.33 9.55 -7.37
CA ASP A 17 9.26 8.42 -7.57
C ASP A 17 8.49 7.10 -7.61
N ARG A 18 8.25 6.60 -8.83
CA ARG A 18 7.48 5.37 -9.07
C ARG A 18 8.07 4.14 -8.38
N VAL A 19 9.40 4.06 -8.25
CA VAL A 19 10.08 2.93 -7.62
C VAL A 19 9.84 2.96 -6.11
N SER A 20 10.02 4.12 -5.49
CA SER A 20 9.74 4.30 -4.06
C SER A 20 8.27 4.07 -3.72
N ILE A 21 7.34 4.50 -4.59
CA ILE A 21 5.90 4.22 -4.48
C ILE A 21 5.67 2.70 -4.49
N GLU A 22 6.20 1.97 -5.48
CA GLU A 22 6.01 0.53 -5.61
C GLU A 22 6.52 -0.24 -4.38
N ILE A 23 7.72 0.13 -3.91
CA ILE A 23 8.34 -0.46 -2.73
C ILE A 23 7.47 -0.21 -1.49
N THR A 24 6.95 1.00 -1.32
CA THR A 24 6.04 1.35 -0.23
C THR A 24 4.78 0.53 -0.27
N MET A 25 4.08 0.54 -1.42
CA MET A 25 2.84 -0.19 -1.62
C MET A 25 3.00 -1.67 -1.29
N LYS A 26 4.08 -2.29 -1.75
CA LYS A 26 4.39 -3.68 -1.48
C LYS A 26 4.65 -3.96 0.01
N GLN A 27 5.56 -3.23 0.63
CA GLN A 27 5.96 -3.51 2.02
C GLN A 27 4.82 -3.23 3.03
N VAL A 28 3.98 -2.22 2.76
CA VAL A 28 2.79 -1.96 3.57
C VAL A 28 1.74 -3.06 3.34
N SER A 29 1.48 -3.45 2.10
CA SER A 29 0.54 -4.54 1.79
C SER A 29 0.95 -5.87 2.43
N ASP A 30 2.24 -6.23 2.35
CA ASP A 30 2.78 -7.46 2.94
C ASP A 30 2.50 -7.57 4.45
N SER A 31 2.43 -6.43 5.15
CA SER A 31 2.13 -6.38 6.59
C SER A 31 0.69 -6.81 6.91
N PHE A 32 -0.25 -6.66 5.99
CA PHE A 32 -1.65 -7.08 6.13
C PHE A 32 -1.92 -8.42 5.45
N ASN A 33 -1.31 -8.65 4.29
CA ASN A 33 -1.41 -9.88 3.49
C ASN A 33 -1.00 -11.14 4.27
N LYS A 34 -0.06 -11.03 5.22
CA LYS A 34 0.31 -12.14 6.13
C LYS A 34 -0.87 -12.64 6.99
N TYR A 35 -1.90 -11.81 7.20
CA TYR A 35 -3.17 -12.16 7.85
C TYR A 35 -4.27 -12.54 6.86
N LYS A 36 -3.95 -12.68 5.56
CA LYS A 36 -4.90 -12.88 4.46
C LYS A 36 -5.93 -11.76 4.34
N LEU A 37 -5.46 -10.53 4.46
CA LEU A 37 -6.31 -9.34 4.35
C LEU A 37 -5.68 -8.38 3.34
N VAL A 38 -6.51 -7.91 2.41
CA VAL A 38 -6.19 -6.84 1.49
C VAL A 38 -6.68 -5.53 2.09
N PHE A 39 -5.88 -4.46 2.02
CA PHE A 39 -6.21 -3.15 2.58
C PHE A 39 -6.75 -2.24 1.47
N PHE A 40 -8.03 -1.84 1.54
CA PHE A 40 -8.72 -1.17 0.43
C PHE A 40 -8.03 0.07 -0.11
N LEU A 41 -7.47 0.90 0.78
CA LEU A 41 -6.74 2.09 0.38
C LEU A 41 -5.58 1.75 -0.57
N LEU A 42 -4.87 0.65 -0.31
CA LEU A 42 -3.73 0.27 -1.14
C LEU A 42 -4.18 -0.29 -2.50
N GLU A 43 -5.29 -1.01 -2.55
CA GLU A 43 -5.86 -1.48 -3.82
C GLU A 43 -6.29 -0.30 -4.70
N GLU A 44 -7.02 0.68 -4.14
CA GLU A 44 -7.44 1.85 -4.91
C GLU A 44 -6.25 2.63 -5.49
N ILE A 45 -5.15 2.71 -4.74
CA ILE A 45 -3.91 3.34 -5.20
C ILE A 45 -3.24 2.47 -6.28
N TRP A 46 -3.21 1.15 -6.13
CA TRP A 46 -2.67 0.25 -7.14
C TRP A 46 -3.41 0.37 -8.47
N ASP A 47 -4.74 0.32 -8.45
CA ASP A 47 -5.59 0.49 -9.62
C ASP A 47 -5.32 1.83 -10.32
N ALA A 48 -5.15 2.90 -9.55
CA ALA A 48 -4.81 4.21 -10.09
C ALA A 48 -3.41 4.22 -10.72
N LEU A 49 -2.42 3.55 -10.11
CA LEU A 49 -1.08 3.45 -10.67
C LEU A 49 -1.06 2.64 -11.98
N GLU A 50 -1.82 1.56 -12.06
CA GLU A 50 -1.95 0.78 -13.32
C GLU A 50 -2.52 1.64 -14.44
N PHE A 51 -3.53 2.46 -14.15
CA PHE A 51 -4.08 3.41 -15.11
C PHE A 51 -3.08 4.51 -15.49
N ILE A 52 -2.34 5.03 -14.51
CA ILE A 52 -1.30 6.07 -14.73
C ILE A 52 -0.17 5.56 -15.64
N ASP A 53 0.17 4.29 -15.53
CA ASP A 53 1.24 3.65 -16.28
C ASP A 53 0.80 3.18 -17.68
N ASP A 54 -0.49 3.31 -18.04
CA ASP A 54 -0.99 2.98 -19.39
C ASP A 54 -0.41 3.95 -20.44
N PRO A 55 0.41 3.47 -21.40
CA PRO A 55 1.02 4.32 -22.42
C PRO A 55 0.03 4.92 -23.42
N LEU A 56 -1.22 4.44 -23.46
CA LEU A 56 -2.28 4.97 -24.30
C LEU A 56 -2.96 6.20 -23.68
N GLU A 57 -2.82 6.39 -22.36
CA GLU A 57 -3.40 7.49 -21.63
C GLU A 57 -2.39 8.64 -21.49
N PHE A 58 -2.74 9.82 -22.00
CA PHE A 58 -1.89 11.00 -21.81
C PHE A 58 -2.01 11.52 -20.37
N MET A 59 -1.12 11.04 -19.51
CA MET A 59 -1.07 11.39 -18.08
C MET A 59 0.05 12.38 -17.76
N THR A 60 -0.32 13.65 -17.57
CA THR A 60 0.61 14.67 -17.03
C THR A 60 0.87 14.44 -15.55
N GLU A 61 1.97 14.97 -15.03
CA GLU A 61 2.33 14.86 -13.61
C GLU A 61 1.22 15.42 -12.70
N GLU A 62 0.61 16.56 -13.06
CA GLU A 62 -0.50 17.13 -12.29
C GLU A 62 -1.73 16.23 -12.26
N ARG A 63 -1.99 15.47 -13.34
CA ARG A 63 -3.10 14.51 -13.38
C ARG A 63 -2.83 13.31 -12.49
N LYS A 64 -1.59 12.81 -12.45
CA LYS A 64 -1.16 11.71 -11.56
C LYS A 64 -1.34 12.11 -10.10
N ILE A 65 -0.80 13.27 -9.74
CA ILE A 65 -0.90 13.84 -8.39
C ILE A 65 -2.38 13.98 -7.99
N LYS A 66 -3.20 14.59 -8.86
CA LYS A 66 -4.62 14.81 -8.58
C LYS A 66 -5.41 13.51 -8.36
N GLN A 67 -5.07 12.43 -9.06
CA GLN A 67 -5.73 11.14 -8.85
C GLN A 67 -5.43 10.60 -7.45
N ILE A 68 -4.16 10.61 -7.03
CA ILE A 68 -3.75 10.18 -5.69
C ILE A 68 -4.38 11.06 -4.61
N GLU A 69 -4.37 12.39 -4.78
CA GLU A 69 -5.04 13.32 -3.87
C GLU A 69 -6.55 13.05 -3.77
N THR A 70 -7.20 12.73 -4.89
CA THR A 70 -8.64 12.42 -4.91
C THR A 70 -8.93 11.17 -4.09
N ILE A 71 -8.13 10.12 -4.24
CA ILE A 71 -8.23 8.89 -3.43
C ILE A 71 -8.03 9.21 -1.95
N LEU A 72 -6.99 9.97 -1.60
CA LEU A 72 -6.72 10.37 -0.22
C LEU A 72 -7.83 11.26 0.38
N SER A 73 -8.47 12.10 -0.43
CA SER A 73 -9.52 13.02 0.04
C SER A 73 -10.84 12.35 0.42
N SER A 74 -11.00 11.06 0.11
CA SER A 74 -12.12 10.26 0.63
C SER A 74 -12.02 10.18 2.15
N GLY A 75 -13.08 10.54 2.86
CA GLY A 75 -13.07 10.59 4.33
C GLY A 75 -12.79 9.23 5.00
N MET A 76 -12.97 8.11 4.31
CA MET A 76 -12.53 6.80 4.80
C MET A 76 -11.02 6.62 4.61
N ASN A 77 -10.54 6.88 3.40
CA ASN A 77 -9.14 6.69 3.00
C ASN A 77 -8.19 7.60 3.79
N GLU A 78 -8.57 8.87 3.98
CA GLU A 78 -7.81 9.81 4.80
C GLU A 78 -7.62 9.29 6.23
N ARG A 79 -8.71 8.80 6.84
CA ARG A 79 -8.69 8.25 8.21
C ARG A 79 -7.83 6.99 8.27
N ALA A 80 -7.98 6.09 7.30
CA ALA A 80 -7.21 4.86 7.22
C ALA A 80 -5.70 5.15 7.06
N ALA A 81 -5.33 6.07 6.15
CA ALA A 81 -3.95 6.49 5.92
C ALA A 81 -3.31 7.15 7.14
N LYS A 82 -4.07 7.98 7.87
CA LYS A 82 -3.58 8.64 9.10
C LYS A 82 -3.45 7.69 10.28
N TYR A 83 -4.23 6.61 10.30
CA TYR A 83 -4.20 5.62 11.37
C TYR A 83 -3.00 4.67 11.25
N VAL A 84 -2.66 4.24 10.03
CA VAL A 84 -1.55 3.31 9.80
C VAL A 84 -0.21 4.01 10.07
N GLN A 85 0.51 3.50 11.07
CA GLN A 85 1.82 3.99 11.50
C GLN A 85 2.94 3.16 10.86
N LEU A 86 3.95 3.85 10.36
CA LEU A 86 5.07 3.28 9.61
C LEU A 86 6.40 3.68 10.26
N GLU A 87 7.32 2.72 10.33
CA GLU A 87 8.73 3.01 10.53
C GLU A 87 9.45 2.96 9.18
N VAL A 88 10.08 4.09 8.83
CA VAL A 88 10.86 4.21 7.60
C VAL A 88 12.35 4.27 7.90
N THR A 89 13.11 3.41 7.22
CA THR A 89 14.58 3.36 7.21
C THR A 89 15.06 3.46 5.76
N GLU A 90 15.91 4.45 5.46
CA GLU A 90 16.31 4.75 4.07
C GLU A 90 17.70 4.20 3.70
N THR A 91 18.52 3.79 4.68
CA THR A 91 19.92 3.40 4.47
C THR A 91 20.21 2.03 5.09
N PRO A 92 20.84 1.07 4.36
CA PRO A 92 21.34 1.16 2.98
C PRO A 92 20.27 0.97 1.89
N GLU A 93 19.06 0.57 2.27
CA GLU A 93 17.93 0.32 1.38
C GLU A 93 16.64 0.83 2.04
N LEU A 94 15.65 1.22 1.24
CA LEU A 94 14.33 1.64 1.72
C LEU A 94 13.58 0.45 2.34
N LYS A 95 13.37 0.53 3.66
CA LYS A 95 12.57 -0.41 4.44
C LYS A 95 11.45 0.33 5.16
N ILE A 96 10.24 -0.21 5.03
CA ILE A 96 9.01 0.33 5.58
C ILE A 96 8.33 -0.80 6.36
N ALA A 97 8.16 -0.61 7.66
CA ALA A 97 7.46 -1.55 8.52
C ALA A 97 6.19 -0.91 9.07
N VAL A 98 5.06 -1.61 8.97
CA VAL A 98 3.81 -1.18 9.62
C VAL A 98 3.88 -1.52 11.10
N LEU A 99 3.79 -0.50 11.96
CA LEU A 99 3.96 -0.64 13.41
C LEU A 99 2.70 -1.13 14.12
N ASN A 100 1.52 -0.84 13.58
CA ASN A 100 0.23 -1.10 14.20
C ASN A 100 -0.71 -1.95 13.32
N ALA A 101 -0.17 -2.93 12.60
CA ALA A 101 -0.97 -3.73 11.66
C ALA A 101 -2.11 -4.51 12.35
N GLU A 102 -1.81 -5.20 13.46
CA GLU A 102 -2.81 -5.99 14.21
C GLU A 102 -3.89 -5.11 14.83
N GLU A 103 -3.50 -3.96 15.37
CA GLU A 103 -4.42 -2.95 15.92
C GLU A 103 -5.35 -2.41 14.84
N THR A 104 -4.80 -2.04 13.67
CA THR A 104 -5.56 -1.56 12.52
C THR A 104 -6.61 -2.59 12.08
N ILE A 105 -6.23 -3.87 11.99
CA ILE A 105 -7.14 -4.96 11.63
C ILE A 105 -8.24 -5.15 12.68
N ALA A 106 -7.88 -5.13 13.97
CA ALA A 106 -8.81 -5.39 15.06
C ALA A 106 -9.83 -4.26 15.26
N GLU A 107 -9.40 -3.01 15.18
CA GLU A 107 -10.25 -1.84 15.40
C GLU A 107 -11.06 -1.46 14.15
N HIS A 108 -10.53 -1.74 12.97
CA HIS A 108 -11.12 -1.31 11.70
C HIS A 108 -11.20 -2.44 10.65
N PRO A 109 -11.86 -3.57 10.96
CA PRO A 109 -11.96 -4.70 10.02
C PRO A 109 -12.67 -4.33 8.71
N SER A 110 -13.51 -3.29 8.70
CA SER A 110 -14.19 -2.80 7.49
C SER A 110 -13.28 -2.11 6.48
N TRP A 111 -12.01 -1.87 6.80
CA TRP A 111 -11.03 -1.34 5.84
C TRP A 111 -10.34 -2.44 5.02
N PHE A 112 -10.70 -3.69 5.28
CA PHE A 112 -10.08 -4.85 4.68
C PHE A 112 -11.10 -5.74 3.99
N GLU A 113 -10.62 -6.48 3.00
CA GLU A 113 -11.32 -7.65 2.48
C GLU A 113 -10.48 -8.92 2.68
N PRO A 114 -11.14 -10.09 2.81
CA PRO A 114 -10.44 -11.37 2.81
C PRO A 114 -9.64 -11.56 1.52
N TRP A 115 -8.36 -11.83 1.64
CA TRP A 115 -7.52 -12.23 0.52
C TRP A 115 -7.63 -13.73 0.27
N GLU A 116 -8.25 -14.11 -0.86
CA GLU A 116 -8.31 -15.52 -1.29
C GLU A 116 -7.06 -15.97 -2.07
N GLY A 117 -6.07 -15.10 -2.26
CA GLY A 117 -4.85 -15.41 -3.00
C GLY A 117 -3.95 -16.46 -2.35
N VAL A 118 -3.16 -17.15 -3.17
CA VAL A 118 -2.17 -18.12 -2.70
C VAL A 118 -0.98 -17.35 -2.11
N THR A 119 -0.80 -17.39 -0.80
CA THR A 119 0.39 -16.79 -0.17
C THR A 119 1.65 -17.50 -0.70
N TRP A 120 2.79 -16.80 -0.79
CA TRP A 120 4.07 -17.44 -1.15
C TRP A 120 4.41 -18.62 -0.23
N ASP A 121 3.98 -18.58 1.04
CA ASP A 121 4.07 -19.70 1.96
C ASP A 121 3.15 -20.87 1.60
N ALA A 122 1.94 -20.60 1.09
CA ALA A 122 1.06 -21.62 0.54
C ALA A 122 1.63 -22.23 -0.75
N VAL A 123 2.23 -21.41 -1.63
CA VAL A 123 2.99 -21.89 -2.81
C VAL A 123 4.16 -22.77 -2.36
N ARG A 124 4.94 -22.35 -1.36
CA ARG A 124 6.10 -23.10 -0.84
C ARG A 124 5.70 -24.43 -0.21
N ARG A 125 4.55 -24.49 0.46
CA ARG A 125 3.96 -25.75 1.01
C ARG A 125 3.45 -26.68 -0.08
N LEU A 126 2.87 -26.15 -1.15
CA LEU A 126 2.45 -26.95 -2.32
C LEU A 126 3.67 -27.54 -3.05
N LEU A 127 4.74 -26.75 -3.19
CA LEU A 127 5.99 -27.20 -3.82
C LEU A 127 6.79 -28.19 -2.96
N SER A 128 6.67 -28.14 -1.62
CA SER A 128 7.35 -29.08 -0.72
C SER A 128 6.56 -30.36 -0.44
N GLY A 129 5.26 -30.38 -0.76
CA GLY A 129 4.35 -31.52 -0.55
C GLY A 129 4.27 -32.50 -1.73
N SER A 130 4.98 -32.26 -2.83
CA SER A 130 5.04 -33.20 -3.97
C SER A 130 6.12 -34.25 -3.74
N LYS A 131 5.77 -35.35 -3.06
CA LYS A 131 6.55 -36.61 -3.03
C LYS A 131 5.68 -37.77 -3.46
#